data_AF-A0A286GEH6-F1
#
_entry.id   AF-A0A286GEH6-F1
#
_cell.length_a   1.000
_cell.length_b   1.000
_cell.length_c   1.000
_cell.angle_alpha   90.00
_cell.angle_beta   90.00
_cell.angle_gamma   90.00
#
_symmetry.space_group_name_H-M   'P 1'
#
loop_
_entity.id
_entity.type
_entity.pdbx_description
1 polymer ?
#
loop_
_entity_poly.entity_id
_entity_poly.type
_entity_poly.pdbx_seq_one_letter_code
_entity_poly.pdbx_strand_id
1 'polypeptide(L)'
;MSGTTHPYRQANAEAVNDRAKLLMHRLVARRLRDEPGLAARALEFVRATDGLAADAEWRALLSMDPATVRRKITERSADMTRLRISSPFGRVAGLGDPELRRRIWRKARRGLAHGD
;
A
#
# COMPACT_ATOMS: atom_id res chain seq x y z
N MET A 1 15.90 28.78 20.88
CA MET A 1 15.33 27.44 20.65
C MET A 1 14.86 27.38 19.21
N SER A 2 15.64 26.80 18.30
CA SER A 2 15.26 26.65 16.89
C SER A 2 15.53 25.20 16.49
N GLY A 3 14.47 24.38 16.52
CA GLY A 3 14.53 23.00 16.06
C GLY A 3 14.51 22.98 14.53
N THR A 4 15.67 22.92 13.90
CA THR A 4 15.81 22.66 12.47
C THR A 4 15.39 21.22 12.18
N THR A 5 14.11 21.02 11.87
CA THR A 5 13.64 19.78 11.23
C THR A 5 14.32 19.69 9.87
N HIS A 6 15.35 18.84 9.77
CA HIS A 6 16.16 18.69 8.56
C HIS A 6 15.33 18.04 7.43
N PRO A 7 15.17 18.69 6.26
CA PRO A 7 14.38 18.16 5.14
C PRO A 7 14.90 16.81 4.64
N TYR A 8 16.19 16.53 4.82
CA TYR A 8 16.82 15.25 4.50
C TYR A 8 16.25 14.06 5.31
N ARG A 9 15.91 14.26 6.59
CA ARG A 9 15.27 13.21 7.40
C ARG A 9 13.83 12.93 6.94
N GLN A 10 13.14 13.97 6.48
CA GLN A 10 11.77 13.88 5.99
C GLN A 10 11.69 13.17 4.64
N ALA A 11 12.55 13.55 3.68
CA ALA A 11 12.65 12.87 2.39
C ALA A 11 13.00 11.38 2.52
N ASN A 12 13.90 11.03 3.45
CA ASN A 12 14.20 9.63 3.75
C ASN A 12 13.00 8.91 4.37
N ALA A 13 12.26 9.56 5.28
CA ALA A 13 11.06 8.97 5.88
C ALA A 13 9.95 8.72 4.87
N GLU A 14 9.73 9.64 3.92
CA GLU A 14 8.77 9.49 2.82
C GLU A 14 9.15 8.33 1.89
N ALA A 15 10.41 8.26 1.46
CA ALA A 15 10.90 7.16 0.64
C ALA A 15 10.75 5.80 1.34
N VAL A 16 11.05 5.73 2.64
CA VAL A 16 10.85 4.52 3.46
C VAL A 16 9.36 4.17 3.54
N ASN A 17 8.50 5.15 3.76
CA ASN A 17 7.04 4.96 3.82
C ASN A 17 6.48 4.43 2.50
N ASP A 18 6.89 4.99 1.37
CA ASP A 18 6.42 4.56 0.06
C ASP A 18 6.93 3.16 -0.31
N ARG A 19 8.18 2.84 0.03
CA ARG A 19 8.68 1.46 -0.11
C ARG A 19 7.95 0.51 0.83
N ALA A 20 7.60 0.92 2.05
CA ALA A 20 6.79 0.12 2.98
C ALA A 20 5.37 -0.14 2.43
N LYS A 21 4.71 0.87 1.85
CA LYS A 21 3.42 0.72 1.18
C LYS A 21 3.50 -0.24 0.00
N LEU A 22 4.56 -0.17 -0.81
CA LEU A 22 4.79 -1.13 -1.89
C LEU A 22 4.98 -2.55 -1.36
N LEU A 23 5.75 -2.75 -0.29
CA LEU A 23 5.94 -4.05 0.34
C LEU A 23 4.62 -4.61 0.90
N MET A 24 3.78 -3.78 1.52
CA MET A 24 2.42 -4.18 1.93
C MET A 24 1.62 -4.69 0.73
N HIS A 25 1.58 -3.95 -0.37
CA HIS A 25 0.82 -4.38 -1.56
C HIS A 25 1.41 -5.64 -2.22
N ARG A 26 2.72 -5.88 -2.13
CA ARG A 26 3.31 -7.16 -2.57
C ARG A 26 2.84 -8.33 -1.71
N LEU A 27 2.61 -8.12 -0.41
CA LEU A 27 2.01 -9.15 0.46
C LEU A 27 0.54 -9.37 0.10
N VAL A 28 -0.23 -8.31 -0.09
CA VAL A 28 -1.63 -8.39 -0.57
C VAL A 28 -1.70 -9.14 -1.90
N ALA A 29 -0.81 -8.84 -2.85
CA ALA A 29 -0.76 -9.51 -4.15
C ALA A 29 -0.48 -11.00 -4.04
N ARG A 30 0.37 -11.42 -3.09
CA ARG A 30 0.57 -12.85 -2.78
C ARG A 30 -0.71 -13.46 -2.24
N ARG A 31 -1.35 -12.80 -1.27
CA ARG A 31 -2.61 -13.27 -0.68
C ARG A 31 -3.75 -13.35 -1.70
N LEU A 32 -3.85 -12.40 -2.63
CA LEU A 32 -4.83 -12.42 -3.72
C LEU A 32 -4.70 -13.63 -4.64
N ARG A 33 -3.50 -14.23 -4.74
CA ARG A 33 -3.31 -15.48 -5.49
C ARG A 33 -4.06 -16.63 -4.84
N ASP A 34 -3.97 -16.74 -3.52
CA ASP A 34 -4.51 -17.86 -2.77
C ASP A 34 -5.95 -17.60 -2.31
N GLU A 35 -6.34 -16.33 -2.23
CA GLU A 35 -7.64 -15.85 -1.74
C GLU A 35 -8.21 -14.77 -2.68
N PRO A 36 -8.74 -15.14 -3.87
CA PRO A 36 -9.24 -14.17 -4.86
C PRO A 36 -10.41 -13.32 -4.34
N GLY A 37 -11.20 -13.84 -3.39
CA GLY A 37 -12.28 -13.10 -2.71
C GLY A 37 -11.80 -11.90 -1.89
N LEU A 38 -10.49 -11.74 -1.66
CA LEU A 38 -9.94 -10.53 -1.04
C LEU A 38 -10.16 -9.26 -1.90
N ALA A 39 -10.16 -9.37 -3.23
CA ALA A 39 -10.46 -8.23 -4.10
C ALA A 39 -11.92 -7.78 -3.98
N ALA A 40 -12.85 -8.75 -3.95
CA ALA A 40 -14.28 -8.49 -3.77
C ALA A 40 -14.54 -7.81 -2.42
N ARG A 41 -13.98 -8.32 -1.31
CA ARG A 41 -14.12 -7.68 0.00
C ARG A 41 -13.52 -6.27 0.06
N ALA A 42 -12.40 -6.05 -0.64
CA ALA A 42 -11.84 -4.71 -0.76
C ALA A 42 -12.78 -3.77 -1.53
N LEU A 43 -13.44 -4.26 -2.59
CA LEU A 43 -14.42 -3.50 -3.34
C LEU A 43 -15.65 -3.17 -2.48
N GLU A 44 -16.16 -4.13 -1.71
CA GLU A 44 -17.26 -3.92 -0.76
C GLU A 44 -16.89 -2.87 0.29
N PHE A 45 -15.67 -2.92 0.84
CA PHE A 45 -15.18 -1.91 1.77
C PHE A 45 -15.17 -0.50 1.15
N VAL A 46 -14.70 -0.35 -0.10
CA VAL A 46 -14.71 0.94 -0.80
C VAL A 46 -16.14 1.42 -1.13
N ARG A 47 -17.08 0.49 -1.34
CA ARG A 47 -18.50 0.83 -1.55
C ARG A 47 -19.18 1.29 -0.26
N ALA A 48 -18.82 0.69 0.86
CA ALA A 48 -19.39 0.99 2.18
C ALA A 48 -18.73 2.17 2.90
N THR A 49 -17.56 2.63 2.44
CA THR A 49 -16.81 3.73 3.06
C THR A 49 -17.01 5.01 2.26
N ASP A 50 -17.75 5.97 2.83
CA ASP A 50 -17.83 7.32 2.28
C ASP A 50 -16.53 8.10 2.53
N GLY A 51 -16.13 8.92 1.56
CA GLY A 51 -14.97 9.81 1.68
C GLY A 51 -13.60 9.14 1.57
N LEU A 52 -13.52 7.88 1.10
CA LEU A 52 -12.23 7.29 0.76
C LEU A 52 -11.60 8.07 -0.40
N ALA A 53 -10.38 8.57 -0.23
CA ALA A 53 -9.69 9.24 -1.32
C ALA A 53 -9.46 8.29 -2.50
N ALA A 54 -9.72 8.76 -3.72
CA ALA A 54 -9.64 7.98 -4.95
C ALA A 54 -10.57 6.74 -4.96
N ASP A 55 -11.77 6.86 -4.39
CA ASP A 55 -12.78 5.80 -4.35
C ASP A 55 -13.12 5.25 -5.74
N ALA A 56 -13.36 6.13 -6.73
CA ALA A 56 -13.73 5.74 -8.09
C ALA A 56 -12.63 4.92 -8.76
N GLU A 57 -11.37 5.32 -8.56
CA GLU A 57 -10.21 4.63 -9.11
C GLU A 57 -10.00 3.27 -8.45
N TRP A 58 -10.17 3.19 -7.13
CA TRP A 58 -10.14 1.92 -6.42
C TRP A 58 -11.28 1.01 -6.85
N ARG A 59 -12.50 1.52 -7.04
CA ARG A 59 -13.64 0.75 -7.56
C ARG A 59 -13.37 0.22 -8.95
N ALA A 60 -12.83 1.05 -9.84
CA ALA A 60 -12.47 0.65 -11.20
C ALA A 60 -11.39 -0.44 -11.20
N LEU A 61 -10.33 -0.25 -10.43
CA LEU A 61 -9.24 -1.22 -10.31
C LEU A 61 -9.73 -2.55 -9.73
N LEU A 62 -10.48 -2.52 -8.62
CA LEU A 62 -10.94 -3.72 -7.91
C LEU A 62 -12.07 -4.47 -8.63
N SER A 63 -12.70 -3.85 -9.64
CA SER A 63 -13.67 -4.51 -10.52
C SER A 63 -13.01 -5.29 -11.66
N MET A 64 -11.67 -5.20 -11.82
CA MET A 64 -10.92 -6.00 -12.79
C MET A 64 -10.75 -7.45 -12.31
N ASP A 65 -10.28 -8.33 -13.19
CA ASP A 65 -9.97 -9.70 -12.79
C ASP A 65 -8.85 -9.75 -11.71
N PRO A 66 -8.85 -10.76 -10.81
CA PRO A 66 -7.89 -10.83 -9.72
C PRO A 66 -6.42 -10.83 -10.14
N ALA A 67 -6.09 -11.38 -11.32
CA ALA A 67 -4.71 -11.41 -11.80
C ALA A 67 -4.24 -10.01 -12.24
N THR A 68 -5.12 -9.25 -12.89
CA THR A 68 -4.87 -7.84 -13.24
C THR A 68 -4.76 -6.97 -12.01
N VAL A 69 -5.68 -7.11 -11.03
CA VAL A 69 -5.60 -6.42 -9.73
C VAL A 69 -4.24 -6.68 -9.08
N ARG A 70 -3.85 -7.97 -8.98
CA ARG A 70 -2.58 -8.40 -8.40
C ARG A 70 -1.38 -7.72 -9.06
N ARG A 71 -1.36 -7.66 -10.40
CA ARG A 71 -0.29 -7.00 -11.16
C ARG A 71 -0.27 -5.50 -10.85
N LYS A 72 -1.42 -4.83 -11.01
CA LYS A 72 -1.58 -3.38 -10.87
C LYS A 72 -1.18 -2.88 -9.48
N ILE A 73 -1.63 -3.52 -8.41
CA ILE A 73 -1.34 -3.06 -7.05
C ILE A 73 0.16 -3.10 -6.70
N THR A 74 0.98 -3.83 -7.45
CA THR A 74 2.43 -3.92 -7.27
C THR A 74 3.25 -3.05 -8.22
N GLU A 75 2.60 -2.37 -9.16
CA GLU A 75 3.25 -1.59 -10.21
C GLU A 75 3.96 -0.35 -9.64
N ARG A 76 5.20 -0.10 -10.07
CA ARG A 76 5.95 1.10 -9.71
C ARG A 76 5.60 2.23 -10.70
N SER A 77 4.38 2.78 -10.59
CA SER A 77 3.93 3.93 -11.36
C SER A 77 3.51 5.09 -10.44
N ALA A 78 3.52 6.32 -10.96
CA ALA A 78 3.09 7.51 -10.22
C ALA A 78 1.64 7.36 -9.72
N ASP A 79 0.74 6.88 -10.59
CA ASP A 79 -0.67 6.64 -10.26
C ASP A 79 -0.82 5.66 -9.09
N MET A 80 -0.12 4.52 -9.16
CA MET A 80 -0.21 3.53 -8.08
C MET A 80 0.45 4.03 -6.80
N THR A 81 1.50 4.84 -6.87
CA THR A 81 2.08 5.47 -5.68
C THR A 81 1.08 6.39 -4.99
N ARG A 82 0.32 7.20 -5.74
CA ARG A 82 -0.76 8.02 -5.20
C ARG A 82 -1.88 7.17 -4.61
N LEU A 83 -2.39 6.18 -5.35
CA LEU A 83 -3.47 5.31 -4.88
C LEU A 83 -3.13 4.58 -3.58
N ARG A 84 -1.88 4.12 -3.42
CA ARG A 84 -1.43 3.43 -2.19
C ARG A 84 -1.59 4.24 -0.91
N ILE A 85 -1.71 5.57 -0.99
CA ILE A 85 -1.94 6.43 0.17
C ILE A 85 -3.28 6.10 0.83
N SER A 86 -4.31 5.82 0.03
CA SER A 86 -5.68 5.53 0.48
C SER A 86 -6.08 4.07 0.28
N SER A 87 -5.12 3.15 0.38
CA SER A 87 -5.35 1.74 0.07
C SER A 87 -6.42 1.08 0.95
N PRO A 88 -7.46 0.44 0.38
CA PRO A 88 -8.49 -0.26 1.14
C PRO A 88 -7.98 -1.55 1.79
N PHE A 89 -6.87 -2.10 1.30
CA PHE A 89 -6.32 -3.36 1.81
C PHE A 89 -5.76 -3.27 3.22
N GLY A 90 -5.46 -2.06 3.72
CA GLY A 90 -4.94 -1.89 5.08
C GLY A 90 -5.89 -2.46 6.16
N ARG A 91 -7.20 -2.36 5.93
CA ARG A 91 -8.24 -2.89 6.82
C ARG A 91 -8.67 -4.30 6.42
N VAL A 92 -8.85 -4.55 5.13
CA VAL A 92 -9.45 -5.80 4.63
C VAL A 92 -8.48 -6.99 4.64
N ALA A 93 -7.18 -6.76 4.42
CA ALA A 93 -6.19 -7.84 4.34
C ALA A 93 -5.59 -8.23 5.71
N GLY A 94 -6.11 -7.70 6.81
CA GLY A 94 -5.58 -7.96 8.16
C GLY A 94 -4.19 -7.39 8.40
N LEU A 95 -3.80 -6.35 7.66
CA LEU A 95 -2.47 -5.71 7.75
C LEU A 95 -2.36 -4.66 8.88
N GLY A 96 -3.29 -4.71 9.83
CA GLY A 96 -3.33 -3.84 11.00
C GLY A 96 -2.33 -4.23 12.09
N ASP A 97 -1.78 -5.44 12.05
CA ASP A 97 -0.83 -5.94 13.06
C ASP A 97 0.40 -5.00 13.19
N PRO A 98 0.60 -4.37 14.37
CA PRO A 98 1.74 -3.50 14.62
C PRO A 98 3.10 -4.19 14.43
N GLU A 99 3.20 -5.49 14.73
CA GLU A 99 4.43 -6.27 14.56
C GLU A 99 4.81 -6.39 13.09
N LEU A 100 3.85 -6.82 12.27
CA LEU A 100 4.00 -6.89 10.82
C LEU A 100 4.39 -5.53 10.24
N ARG A 101 3.71 -4.45 10.63
CA ARG A 101 4.03 -3.09 10.19
C ARG A 101 5.47 -2.70 10.55
N ARG A 102 5.91 -2.99 11.77
CA ARG A 102 7.32 -2.78 12.21
C ARG A 102 8.30 -3.60 11.36
N ARG A 103 8.00 -4.85 11.04
CA ARG A 103 8.85 -5.72 10.18
C ARG A 103 8.96 -5.16 8.77
N ILE A 104 7.83 -4.73 8.19
CA ILE A 104 7.78 -4.13 6.85
C ILE A 104 8.60 -2.84 6.81
N TRP A 105 8.42 -1.94 7.78
CA TRP A 105 9.17 -0.68 7.85
C TRP A 105 10.69 -0.92 7.94
N ARG A 106 11.13 -1.83 8.80
CA ARG A 106 12.56 -2.22 8.90
C ARG A 106 13.09 -2.80 7.59
N LYS A 107 12.27 -3.55 6.84
CA LYS A 107 12.66 -4.10 5.53
C LYS A 107 12.74 -3.02 4.46
N ALA A 108 11.79 -2.07 4.45
CA ALA A 108 11.79 -0.93 3.55
C ALA A 108 13.05 -0.07 3.76
N ARG A 109 13.36 0.29 5.01
CA ARG A 109 14.55 1.07 5.37
C ARG A 109 15.85 0.41 4.91
N ARG A 110 16.00 -0.89 5.17
CA ARG A 110 17.19 -1.65 4.73
C ARG A 110 17.33 -1.69 3.22
N GLY A 111 16.23 -1.89 2.49
CA GLY A 111 16.26 -1.94 1.02
C GLY A 111 16.65 -0.62 0.36
N LEU A 112 16.44 0.53 1.01
CA LEU A 112 16.92 1.83 0.51
C LEU A 112 18.39 2.08 0.84
N ALA A 113 18.86 1.57 1.98
CA ALA A 113 20.27 1.69 2.38
C ALA A 113 21.23 0.85 1.52
N HIS A 114 20.73 -0.21 0.88
CA HIS A 114 21.56 -1.17 0.14
C HIS A 114 21.40 -1.12 -1.39
N GLY A 115 20.67 -0.15 -1.96
CA GLY A 115 20.54 0.01 -3.42
C GLY A 115 20.03 -1.27 -4.10
N ASP A 116 18.73 -1.51 -4.05
CA ASP A 116 18.04 -2.58 -4.79
C ASP A 116 18.04 -2.33 -6.31
#